data_AF-A0A972XUC7-F1
#
_entry.id   AF-A0A972XUC7-F1
#
_cell.length_a   1.000
_cell.length_b   1.000
_cell.length_c   1.000
_cell.angle_alpha   90.00
_cell.angle_beta   90.00
_cell.angle_gamma   90.00
#
_symmetry.space_group_name_H-M   'P 1'
#
loop_
_entity.id
_entity.type
_entity.pdbx_description
1 polymer ?
#
loop_
_entity_poly.entity_id
_entity_poly.type
_entity_poly.pdbx_seq_one_letter_code
_entity_poly.pdbx_strand_id
1 'polypeptide(L)'
;ALTPSERTLIPTGLSIELPNGFEAQIRPRSGLALRYGVTVLNSPGTVDSDYRGEIKIVLVNLGDQIFKVKRGQRVAQLIVAPIVAMATEVVTELSVTSRGTNGFGSTG
;
A
#
# COMPACT_ATOMS: atom_id res chain seq x y z
N ALA A 1 -10.81 8.99 16.44
CA ALA A 1 -9.62 8.40 17.09
C ALA A 1 -9.64 6.91 16.77
N LEU A 2 -8.49 6.26 16.57
CA LEU A 2 -8.42 4.84 16.29
C LEU A 2 -8.00 4.10 17.56
N THR A 3 -8.84 3.21 18.06
CA THR A 3 -8.46 2.28 19.14
C THR A 3 -7.53 1.19 18.59
N PRO A 4 -6.80 0.46 19.46
CA PRO A 4 -6.04 -0.72 19.04
C PRO A 4 -6.89 -1.69 18.19
N SER A 5 -6.31 -2.20 17.11
CA SER A 5 -6.93 -3.05 16.09
C SER A 5 -8.05 -2.41 15.25
N GLU A 6 -8.38 -1.13 15.46
CA GLU A 6 -9.34 -0.41 14.64
C GLU A 6 -8.72 0.03 13.31
N ARG A 7 -9.53 0.01 12.25
CA ARG A 7 -9.21 0.59 10.94
C ARG A 7 -10.25 1.63 10.55
N THR A 8 -9.82 2.67 9.86
CA THR A 8 -10.72 3.69 9.34
C THR A 8 -10.23 4.20 7.99
N LEU A 9 -11.15 4.77 7.22
CA LEU A 9 -10.88 5.35 5.92
C LEU A 9 -10.67 6.86 6.08
N ILE A 10 -9.46 7.34 5.82
CA ILE A 10 -9.10 8.75 5.93
C ILE A 10 -9.13 9.43 4.55
N PRO A 11 -10.06 10.37 4.30
CA PRO A 11 -10.05 11.18 3.07
C PRO A 11 -8.83 12.09 3.03
N THR A 12 -8.20 12.20 1.86
CA THR A 12 -7.03 13.08 1.67
C THR A 12 -7.41 14.46 1.14
N GLY A 13 -8.60 14.60 0.55
CA GLY A 13 -9.00 15.77 -0.22
C GLY A 13 -8.28 15.90 -1.57
N LEU A 14 -7.58 14.86 -2.03
CA LEU A 14 -6.82 14.85 -3.27
C LEU A 14 -7.42 13.84 -4.26
N SER A 15 -7.52 14.27 -5.51
CA SER A 15 -7.73 13.42 -6.68
C SER A 15 -6.60 13.71 -7.65
N ILE A 16 -6.13 12.68 -8.35
CA ILE A 16 -5.03 12.81 -9.30
C ILE A 16 -5.41 12.13 -10.61
N GLU A 17 -4.79 12.60 -11.69
CA GLU A 17 -4.77 11.93 -12.97
C GLU A 17 -3.32 11.54 -13.24
N LEU A 18 -3.05 10.23 -13.25
CA LEU A 18 -1.72 9.72 -13.56
C LEU A 18 -1.61 9.44 -15.07
N PRO A 19 -0.42 9.64 -15.67
CA PRO A 19 -0.17 9.18 -17.02
C PRO A 19 -0.30 7.65 -17.11
N ASN A 20 -0.75 7.14 -18.27
CA ASN A 20 -0.73 5.71 -18.55
C ASN A 20 0.70 5.15 -18.40
N GLY A 21 0.82 3.94 -17.86
CA GLY A 21 2.12 3.32 -17.57
C GLY A 21 2.70 3.71 -16.20
N PHE A 22 1.95 4.43 -15.37
CA PHE A 22 2.31 4.73 -13.98
C PHE A 22 1.21 4.30 -13.01
N GLU A 23 1.62 3.98 -11.79
CA GLU A 23 0.74 3.88 -10.63
C GLU A 23 1.23 4.84 -9.54
N ALA A 24 0.34 5.22 -8.61
CA ALA A 24 0.75 5.81 -7.35
C ALA A 24 0.59 4.81 -6.20
N GLN A 25 1.53 4.84 -5.27
CA GLN A 25 1.61 3.93 -4.14
C GLN A 25 1.50 4.70 -2.83
N ILE A 26 0.48 4.40 -2.05
CA ILE A 26 0.29 4.92 -0.70
C ILE A 26 1.03 4.02 0.29
N ARG A 27 2.04 4.58 0.97
CA ARG A 27 2.91 3.87 1.90
C ARG A 27 2.84 4.47 3.31
N PRO A 28 3.07 3.67 4.37
CA PRO A 28 3.13 4.16 5.74
C PRO A 28 4.34 5.06 5.97
N ARG A 29 4.24 5.94 6.96
CA ARG A 29 5.37 6.73 7.46
C ARG A 29 6.05 5.96 8.59
N SER A 30 7.34 5.69 8.46
CA SER A 30 8.13 4.90 9.44
C SER A 30 7.99 5.41 10.87
N GLY A 31 7.98 6.73 11.06
CA GLY A 31 7.83 7.35 12.39
C GLY A 31 6.47 7.09 13.05
N LEU A 32 5.40 6.90 12.29
CA LEU A 32 4.09 6.53 12.85
C LEU A 32 4.00 5.03 13.13
N ALA A 33 4.56 4.22 12.24
CA ALA A 33 4.64 2.77 12.42
C ALA A 33 5.44 2.41 13.67
N LEU A 34 6.65 2.95 13.83
CA LEU A 34 7.53 2.64 14.96
C LEU A 34 7.01 3.17 16.30
N ARG A 35 6.53 4.43 16.35
CA ARG A 35 6.17 5.07 17.63
C ARG A 35 4.76 4.75 18.11
N TYR A 36 3.85 4.42 17.19
CA TYR A 36 2.43 4.26 17.51
C TYR A 36 1.81 2.96 16.98
N GLY A 37 2.55 2.13 16.25
CA GLY A 37 1.99 0.95 15.60
C GLY A 37 0.98 1.27 14.49
N VAL A 38 0.98 2.50 13.99
CA VAL A 38 -0.01 2.95 12.98
C VAL A 38 0.56 2.78 11.58
N THR A 39 -0.20 2.08 10.72
CA THR A 39 0.21 1.80 9.35
C THR A 39 -0.96 1.94 8.36
N VAL A 40 -0.64 1.86 7.07
CA VAL A 40 -1.62 1.74 5.99
C VAL A 40 -1.90 0.26 5.82
N LEU A 41 -3.15 -0.16 6.03
CA LEU A 41 -3.51 -1.59 6.12
C LEU A 41 -3.28 -2.33 4.81
N ASN A 42 -3.59 -1.69 3.68
CA ASN A 42 -3.39 -2.25 2.34
C ASN A 42 -2.05 -1.83 1.74
N SER A 43 -1.02 -1.54 2.55
CA SER A 43 0.26 -1.05 2.05
C SER A 43 1.03 -2.09 1.21
N PRO A 44 1.65 -1.68 0.08
CA PRO A 44 1.44 -0.40 -0.58
C PRO A 44 0.04 -0.34 -1.22
N GLY A 45 -0.70 0.73 -0.94
CA GLY A 45 -2.02 0.93 -1.57
C GLY A 45 -1.86 1.46 -2.98
N THR A 46 -2.36 0.75 -3.98
CA THR A 46 -2.28 1.13 -5.40
C THR A 46 -3.37 2.13 -5.78
N VAL A 47 -2.98 3.15 -6.56
CA VAL A 47 -3.87 4.08 -7.25
C VAL A 47 -3.58 3.96 -8.74
N ASP A 48 -4.57 3.47 -9.48
CA ASP A 48 -4.49 3.21 -10.91
C ASP A 48 -4.53 4.48 -11.76
N SER A 49 -3.99 4.41 -12.98
CA SER A 49 -3.94 5.55 -13.90
C SER A 49 -5.29 5.99 -14.47
N ASP A 50 -6.29 5.10 -14.45
CA ASP A 50 -7.67 5.40 -14.84
C ASP A 50 -8.55 5.83 -13.65
N TYR A 51 -8.02 5.82 -12.42
CA TYR A 51 -8.74 6.28 -11.24
C TYR A 51 -8.87 7.81 -11.23
N ARG A 52 -10.07 8.32 -10.95
CA ARG A 52 -10.36 9.77 -10.82
C ARG A 52 -11.06 10.15 -9.52
N GLY A 53 -11.29 9.18 -8.64
CA GLY A 53 -11.91 9.43 -7.34
C GLY A 53 -10.96 10.13 -6.37
N GLU A 54 -11.49 10.45 -5.19
CA GLU A 54 -10.66 10.94 -4.08
C GLU A 54 -9.79 9.80 -3.54
N ILE A 55 -8.48 10.03 -3.42
CA ILE A 55 -7.57 9.12 -2.75
C ILE A 55 -7.94 9.08 -1.27
N LYS A 56 -8.16 7.87 -0.75
CA LYS A 56 -8.44 7.62 0.67
C LYS A 56 -7.45 6.62 1.22
N ILE A 57 -7.09 6.79 2.49
CA ILE A 57 -6.08 5.96 3.15
C ILE A 57 -6.78 5.03 4.14
N VAL A 58 -6.61 3.72 3.97
CA VAL A 58 -7.07 2.74 4.97
C VAL A 58 -6.03 2.69 6.09
N LEU A 59 -6.23 3.50 7.12
CA LEU A 59 -5.32 3.58 8.26
C LEU A 59 -5.75 2.56 9.32
N VAL A 60 -4.81 1.80 9.85
CA VAL A 60 -5.03 0.84 10.94
C VAL A 60 -4.09 1.14 12.11
N ASN A 61 -4.60 0.96 13.32
CA ASN A 61 -3.80 1.03 14.53
C ASN A 61 -3.46 -0.40 15.01
N LEU A 62 -2.22 -0.83 14.84
CA LEU A 62 -1.70 -2.10 15.35
C LEU A 62 -0.92 -1.91 16.66
N GLY A 63 -0.87 -0.69 17.19
CA GLY A 63 -0.31 -0.40 18.50
C GLY A 63 -1.26 -0.76 19.63
N ASP A 64 -0.81 -0.53 20.86
CA ASP A 64 -1.51 -0.81 22.10
C ASP A 64 -2.23 0.43 22.68
N GLN A 65 -1.95 1.62 22.16
CA GLN A 65 -2.53 2.89 22.60
C GLN A 65 -3.49 3.47 21.56
N ILE A 66 -4.47 4.28 22.01
CA ILE A 66 -5.38 5.00 21.12
C ILE A 66 -4.60 6.04 20.31
N PHE A 67 -4.74 6.02 18.98
CA PHE A 67 -4.14 7.01 18.09
C PHE A 67 -5.17 8.08 17.64
N LYS A 68 -4.89 9.35 17.93
CA LYS A 68 -5.74 10.47 17.52
C LYS A 68 -5.21 11.09 16.22
N VAL A 69 -5.87 10.78 15.10
CA VAL A 69 -5.64 11.48 13.82
C VAL A 69 -6.22 12.90 13.91
N LYS A 70 -5.42 13.91 13.56
CA LYS A 70 -5.85 15.31 13.48
C LYS A 70 -5.94 15.76 12.02
N ARG A 71 -6.88 16.66 11.71
CA ARG A 71 -6.96 17.29 10.38
C ARG A 71 -5.62 17.98 10.06
N GLY A 72 -5.13 17.77 8.84
CA GLY A 72 -3.83 18.30 8.38
C GLY A 72 -2.60 17.49 8.84
N GLN A 73 -2.79 16.45 9.66
CA GLN A 73 -1.69 15.56 10.04
C GLN A 73 -1.29 14.69 8.84
N ARG A 74 0.02 14.66 8.56
CA ARG A 74 0.60 13.75 7.55
C ARG A 74 0.61 12.32 8.07
N VAL A 75 -0.26 11.45 7.55
CA VAL A 75 -0.41 10.05 8.01
C VAL A 75 0.19 8.99 7.08
N ALA A 76 0.36 9.31 5.80
CA ALA A 76 0.97 8.43 4.80
C ALA A 76 1.92 9.24 3.90
N GLN A 77 2.52 8.57 2.92
CA GLN A 77 3.29 9.17 1.85
C GLN A 77 2.93 8.50 0.52
N LEU A 78 3.01 9.26 -0.57
CA LEU A 78 2.69 8.81 -1.93
C LEU A 78 3.98 8.74 -2.75
N ILE A 79 4.17 7.64 -3.49
CA ILE A 79 5.24 7.49 -4.47
C ILE A 79 4.59 7.20 -5.83
N VAL A 80 4.98 7.91 -6.88
CA VAL A 80 4.59 7.57 -8.26
C VAL A 80 5.69 6.69 -8.85
N ALA A 81 5.30 5.55 -9.45
CA ALA A 81 6.23 4.58 -10.01
C ALA A 81 5.75 4.12 -11.40
N PRO A 82 6.68 3.84 -12.34
CA PRO A 82 6.32 3.23 -13.61
C PRO A 82 5.87 1.78 -13.39
N ILE A 83 4.91 1.34 -14.20
CA ILE A 83 4.46 -0.05 -14.27
C ILE A 83 4.78 -0.63 -15.65
N VAL A 84 4.99 -1.94 -15.70
CA VAL A 84 5.09 -2.69 -16.96
C VAL A 84 3.80 -3.47 -17.14
N ALA A 85 3.02 -3.11 -18.15
CA ALA A 85 1.88 -3.91 -18.56
C ALA A 85 2.39 -5.20 -19.24
N MET A 86 2.15 -6.35 -18.60
CA MET A 86 2.60 -7.64 -19.09
C MET A 86 1.48 -8.38 -19.83
N ALA A 87 1.76 -8.81 -21.06
CA ALA A 87 0.91 -9.80 -21.72
C ALA A 87 1.15 -11.18 -21.08
N THR A 88 0.07 -11.91 -20.82
CA THR A 88 0.13 -13.27 -20.27
C THR A 88 -0.04 -14.30 -21.38
N GLU A 89 0.72 -15.40 -21.29
CA GLU A 89 0.62 -16.56 -22.18
C GLU A 89 0.30 -17.81 -21.35
N VAL A 90 -0.70 -18.58 -21.76
CA VAL A 90 -1.09 -19.82 -21.07
C VAL A 90 -0.30 -20.98 -21.63
N VAL A 91 0.45 -21.68 -20.78
CA VAL A 91 1.31 -22.81 -21.15
C VAL A 91 1.00 -24.04 -20.30
N THR A 92 1.34 -25.23 -20.79
CA THR A 92 1.16 -26.49 -20.05
C THR A 92 2.25 -26.75 -19.02
N GLU A 93 3.43 -26.13 -19.17
CA GLU A 93 4.58 -26.27 -18.27
C GLU A 93 5.42 -24.98 -18.21
N LEU A 94 6.02 -24.72 -17.05
CA LEU A 94 6.96 -23.61 -16.84
C LEU A 94 8.41 -24.09 -17.02
N SER A 95 9.30 -23.20 -17.47
CA SER A 95 10.73 -23.48 -17.57
C SER A 95 11.37 -23.77 -16.20
N VAL A 96 12.32 -24.70 -16.15
CA VAL A 96 13.04 -25.06 -14.92
C VAL A 96 14.04 -23.97 -14.52
N THR A 97 14.13 -23.69 -13.22
CA THR A 97 15.15 -22.82 -12.62
C THR A 97 15.82 -23.53 -11.45
N SER A 98 17.00 -23.06 -11.02
CA SER A 98 17.69 -23.59 -9.83
C SER A 98 16.86 -23.45 -8.54
N ARG A 99 15.98 -22.44 -8.45
CA ARG A 99 15.08 -22.26 -7.31
C ARG A 99 13.87 -23.22 -7.36
N GLY A 100 13.37 -23.54 -8.55
CA GLY A 100 12.18 -24.37 -8.73
C GLY A 100 10.97 -23.81 -7.97
N THR A 101 10.26 -24.68 -7.26
CA THR A 101 9.05 -24.34 -6.48
C THR A 101 9.37 -23.90 -5.03
N ASN A 102 10.64 -23.71 -4.67
CA ASN A 102 11.05 -23.41 -3.30
C ASN A 102 10.79 -21.94 -2.93
N GLY A 103 10.09 -21.71 -1.81
CA GLY A 103 9.72 -20.39 -1.29
C GLY A 103 9.57 -20.37 0.24
N PHE A 104 9.14 -19.23 0.80
CA PHE A 104 8.84 -19.07 2.24
C PHE A 104 9.98 -19.47 3.20
N GLY A 105 11.19 -18.95 2.96
CA GLY A 105 12.34 -19.24 3.83
C GLY A 105 13.08 -20.53 3.49
N SER A 106 12.83 -21.12 2.32
CA SER A 106 13.50 -22.34 1.82
C SER A 106 15.02 -22.26 1.64
N THR A 107 15.63 -21.09 1.87
CA THR A 107 17.09 -20.88 1.83
C THR A 107 17.69 -20.72 3.22
N GLY A 108 16.88 -20.89 4.27
CA GLY A 108 17.29 -20.85 5.67
C GLY A 108 17.77 -22.20 6.18
#